data_AF-A0A2W4QA37-F1
#
_entry.id   AF-A0A2W4QA37-F1
#
_cell.length_a   1.000
_cell.length_b   1.000
_cell.length_c   1.000
_cell.angle_alpha   90.00
_cell.angle_beta   90.00
_cell.angle_gamma   90.00
#
_symmetry.space_group_name_H-M   'P 1'
#
loop_
_entity.id
_entity.type
_entity.pdbx_description
1 polymer ?
#
loop_
_entity_poly.entity_id
_entity_poly.type
_entity_poly.pdbx_seq_one_letter_code
_entity_poly.pdbx_strand_id
1 'polypeptide(L)'
;MDHDQAFKNLILDYPAAALEFFAGASGLEGATITPVREEQLQEVLGSRYRRLDVPLRVEWPDGRRAAVLFVVEEETEPRRFSIYRLAHYCLDLAELLKTTQVVPVVVFLRQGEFPNDLRLGNGEDIYLSFRFIYCELARVSAERYMDSRNIVARLNLPNMQHPRERRVEVYARALEGLLALEPDWNKQRKYVGFIDSYADLREDEMARYRAEYIENTGENTMGLVATLLEEGWQKGRNEG
;
A
#
# COMPACT_ATOMS: atom_id res chain seq x y z
N MET A 1 -11.94 10.26 0.10
CA MET A 1 -11.36 9.25 1.03
C MET A 1 -10.03 9.78 1.51
N ASP A 2 -9.68 9.60 2.77
CA ASP A 2 -8.33 9.89 3.26
C ASP A 2 -7.40 8.79 2.72
N HIS A 3 -6.71 9.09 1.62
CA HIS A 3 -5.88 8.14 0.85
C HIS A 3 -4.80 7.52 1.76
N ASP A 4 -4.21 8.35 2.62
CA ASP A 4 -3.36 8.04 3.77
C ASP A 4 -3.91 6.89 4.64
N GLN A 5 -5.13 7.03 5.17
CA GLN A 5 -5.76 6.03 6.02
C GLN A 5 -6.10 4.74 5.26
N ALA A 6 -6.41 4.86 3.96
CA ALA A 6 -6.76 3.73 3.11
C ALA A 6 -5.55 2.79 2.91
N PHE A 7 -4.36 3.34 2.65
CA PHE A 7 -3.13 2.55 2.54
C PHE A 7 -2.65 1.99 3.87
N LYS A 8 -2.75 2.77 4.96
CA LYS A 8 -2.45 2.25 6.30
C LYS A 8 -3.29 1.01 6.60
N ASN A 9 -4.59 1.09 6.34
CA ASN A 9 -5.50 -0.03 6.50
C ASN A 9 -5.13 -1.23 5.62
N LEU A 10 -4.73 -0.99 4.37
CA LEU A 10 -4.30 -2.05 3.44
C LEU A 10 -3.09 -2.82 3.98
N ILE A 11 -2.08 -2.11 4.49
CA ILE A 11 -0.88 -2.72 5.06
C ILE A 11 -1.22 -3.51 6.33
N LEU A 12 -2.09 -2.96 7.19
CA LEU A 12 -2.48 -3.61 8.44
C LEU A 12 -3.37 -4.84 8.22
N ASP A 13 -4.26 -4.81 7.22
CA ASP A 13 -5.12 -5.95 6.89
C ASP A 13 -4.37 -7.09 6.19
N TYR A 14 -3.30 -6.77 5.44
CA TYR A 14 -2.51 -7.72 4.66
C TYR A 14 -0.99 -7.53 4.81
N PRO A 15 -0.43 -7.64 6.03
CA PRO A 15 0.95 -7.24 6.29
C PRO A 15 1.98 -8.10 5.55
N ALA A 16 1.75 -9.41 5.42
CA ALA A 16 2.64 -10.29 4.67
C ALA A 16 2.66 -9.93 3.18
N ALA A 17 1.49 -9.77 2.57
CA ALA A 17 1.38 -9.40 1.16
C ALA A 17 1.96 -8.01 0.89
N ALA A 18 1.81 -7.07 1.82
CA ALA A 18 2.42 -5.74 1.74
C ALA A 18 3.95 -5.81 1.78
N LEU A 19 4.54 -6.61 2.68
CA LEU A 19 5.98 -6.85 2.75
C LEU A 19 6.52 -7.47 1.45
N GLU A 20 5.85 -8.49 0.92
CA GLU A 20 6.24 -9.12 -0.33
C GLU A 20 6.21 -8.12 -1.50
N PHE A 21 5.11 -7.37 -1.63
CA PHE A 21 4.90 -6.51 -2.80
C PHE A 21 5.72 -5.21 -2.75
N PHE A 22 5.65 -4.48 -1.64
CA PHE A 22 6.31 -3.17 -1.54
C PHE A 22 7.79 -3.27 -1.15
N ALA A 23 8.16 -4.28 -0.37
CA ALA A 23 9.53 -4.43 0.13
C ALA A 23 10.34 -5.52 -0.61
N GLY A 24 9.70 -6.31 -1.48
CA GLY A 24 10.34 -7.48 -2.09
C GLY A 24 10.74 -8.55 -1.06
N ALA A 25 10.07 -8.57 0.10
CA ALA A 25 10.40 -9.50 1.17
C ALA A 25 10.11 -10.95 0.74
N SER A 26 10.93 -11.88 1.23
CA SER A 26 10.78 -13.32 1.01
C SER A 26 11.05 -14.07 2.31
N GLY A 27 10.59 -15.32 2.41
CA GLY A 27 10.84 -16.14 3.61
C GLY A 27 10.05 -15.65 4.83
N LEU A 28 8.84 -15.13 4.63
CA LEU A 28 7.89 -14.77 5.69
C LEU A 28 7.10 -15.98 6.21
N GLU A 29 7.35 -17.17 5.68
CA GLU A 29 6.69 -18.42 6.08
C GLU A 29 6.92 -18.69 7.58
N GLY A 30 5.81 -18.84 8.32
CA GLY A 30 5.85 -19.02 9.78
C GLY A 30 6.24 -17.78 10.58
N ALA A 31 6.53 -16.65 9.93
CA ALA A 31 6.78 -15.39 10.63
C ALA A 31 5.49 -14.81 11.19
N THR A 32 5.57 -14.30 12.42
CA THR A 32 4.49 -13.54 13.06
C THR A 32 4.71 -12.06 12.77
N ILE A 33 3.75 -11.42 12.11
CA ILE A 33 3.81 -10.00 11.78
C ILE A 33 2.79 -9.24 12.61
N THR A 34 3.25 -8.30 13.42
CA THR A 34 2.40 -7.55 14.36
C THR A 34 2.65 -6.05 14.22
N PRO A 35 1.60 -5.21 14.17
CA PRO A 35 1.77 -3.76 14.23
C PRO A 35 2.38 -3.33 15.56
N VAL A 36 3.27 -2.35 15.55
CA VAL A 36 3.72 -1.69 16.78
C VAL A 36 2.61 -0.77 17.28
N ARG A 37 2.35 -0.78 18.60
CA ARG A 37 1.24 -0.02 19.18
C ARG A 37 1.49 1.49 19.08
N GLU A 38 0.45 2.25 18.74
CA GLU A 38 0.53 3.71 18.60
C GLU A 38 0.99 4.42 19.87
N GLU A 39 0.59 3.94 21.04
CA GLU A 39 1.00 4.48 22.34
C GLU A 39 2.54 4.47 22.49
N GLN A 40 3.17 3.33 22.18
CA GLN A 40 4.63 3.16 22.27
C GLN A 40 5.36 4.06 21.27
N LEU A 41 4.75 4.27 20.10
CA LEU A 41 5.30 5.15 19.08
C LEU A 41 5.21 6.61 19.49
N GLN A 42 4.08 7.05 20.05
CA GLN A 42 3.91 8.41 20.54
C GLN A 42 4.84 8.74 21.71
N GLU A 43 5.07 7.78 22.63
CA GLU A 43 6.01 7.95 23.74
C GLU A 43 7.44 8.24 23.28
N VAL A 44 7.90 7.58 22.21
CA VAL A 44 9.29 7.71 21.72
C VAL A 44 9.43 8.76 20.63
N LEU A 45 8.51 8.81 19.67
CA LEU A 45 8.58 9.66 18.48
C LEU A 45 7.95 11.04 18.68
N GLY A 46 7.12 11.21 19.72
CA GLY A 46 6.47 12.47 20.07
C GLY A 46 5.73 13.11 18.88
N SER A 47 5.89 14.43 18.72
CA SER A 47 5.28 15.20 17.63
C SER A 47 5.81 14.89 16.24
N ARG A 48 6.86 14.07 16.13
CA ARG A 48 7.39 13.66 14.83
C ARG A 48 6.48 12.60 14.23
N TYR A 49 5.97 11.66 15.04
CA TYR A 49 5.13 10.55 14.58
C TYR A 49 4.04 10.97 13.59
N ARG A 50 4.10 10.45 12.36
CA ARG A 50 3.07 10.70 11.36
C ARG A 50 2.02 9.60 11.49
N ARG A 51 0.74 9.97 11.40
CA ARG A 51 -0.39 9.00 11.42
C ARG A 51 -0.28 7.89 10.37
N LEU A 52 0.47 8.18 9.31
CA LEU A 52 0.72 7.37 8.12
C LEU A 52 1.72 6.23 8.29
N ASP A 53 2.61 6.34 9.27
CA ASP A 53 3.70 5.39 9.42
C ASP A 53 3.13 4.07 9.96
N VAL A 54 3.41 2.96 9.28
CA VAL A 54 2.98 1.62 9.70
C VAL A 54 4.20 0.79 10.08
N PRO A 55 4.71 0.94 11.31
CA PRO A 55 5.74 0.07 11.82
C PRO A 55 5.15 -1.31 12.14
N LEU A 56 5.76 -2.33 11.56
CA LEU A 56 5.48 -3.73 11.78
C LEU A 56 6.68 -4.37 12.46
N ARG A 57 6.41 -5.25 13.43
CA ARG A 57 7.38 -6.18 13.99
C ARG A 57 7.21 -7.53 13.32
N VAL A 58 8.28 -8.07 12.75
CA VAL A 58 8.33 -9.40 12.14
C VAL A 58 9.20 -10.29 13.01
N GLU A 59 8.64 -11.42 13.46
CA GLU A 59 9.33 -12.38 14.33
C GLU A 59 9.28 -13.78 13.72
N TRP A 60 10.44 -14.42 13.56
CA TRP A 60 10.55 -15.78 13.03
C TRP A 60 10.65 -16.81 14.16
N PRO A 61 10.29 -18.09 13.90
CA PRO A 61 10.38 -19.15 14.90
C PRO A 61 11.80 -19.41 15.43
N ASP A 62 12.82 -19.04 14.66
CA ASP A 62 14.24 -19.16 15.03
C ASP A 62 14.74 -18.02 15.95
N GLY A 63 13.85 -17.11 16.34
CA GLY A 63 14.15 -15.99 17.24
C GLY A 63 14.69 -14.75 16.52
N ARG A 64 14.85 -14.76 15.19
CA ARG A 64 15.14 -13.53 14.44
C ARG A 64 13.98 -12.55 14.56
N ARG A 65 14.30 -11.25 14.60
CA ARG A 65 13.33 -10.16 14.71
C ARG A 65 13.75 -8.98 13.85
N ALA A 66 12.83 -8.47 13.05
CA ALA A 66 13.00 -7.25 12.29
C ALA A 66 11.87 -6.26 12.59
N ALA A 67 12.20 -4.98 12.57
CA ALA A 67 11.23 -3.89 12.47
C ALA A 67 11.15 -3.46 11.00
N VAL A 68 9.95 -3.39 10.45
CA VAL A 68 9.73 -2.84 9.12
C VAL A 68 8.90 -1.59 9.26
N LEU A 69 9.41 -0.47 8.77
CA LEU A 69 8.70 0.81 8.79
C LEU A 69 8.16 1.10 7.40
N PHE A 70 6.85 1.02 7.23
CA PHE A 70 6.20 1.55 6.04
C PHE A 70 5.91 3.04 6.20
N VAL A 71 6.27 3.82 5.20
CA VAL A 71 5.85 5.21 5.03
C VAL A 71 5.17 5.33 3.67
N VAL A 72 3.95 5.87 3.66
CA VAL A 72 3.20 6.12 2.42
C VAL A 72 3.28 7.61 2.14
N GLU A 73 3.63 7.99 0.91
CA GLU A 73 3.71 9.40 0.49
C GLU A 73 2.85 9.60 -0.77
N GLU A 74 1.78 10.40 -0.62
CA GLU A 74 0.84 10.72 -1.71
C GLU A 74 1.41 11.74 -2.71
N GLU A 75 2.17 12.73 -2.20
CA GLU A 75 2.75 13.80 -3.00
C GLU A 75 4.26 13.60 -3.15
N THR A 76 4.67 13.26 -4.37
CA THR A 76 6.07 13.07 -4.77
C THR A 76 6.79 14.40 -5.02
N GLU A 77 6.48 15.42 -4.23
CA GLU A 77 7.27 16.65 -4.22
C GLU A 77 8.42 16.53 -3.21
N PRO A 78 9.67 16.80 -3.62
CA PRO A 78 10.85 16.78 -2.74
C PRO A 78 10.71 17.63 -1.47
N ARG A 79 9.78 18.60 -1.46
CA ARG A 79 9.54 19.51 -0.33
C ARG A 79 8.82 18.85 0.85
N ARG A 80 8.20 17.68 0.69
CA ARG A 80 7.43 17.00 1.76
C ARG A 80 8.06 15.70 2.27
N PHE A 81 8.72 14.93 1.40
CA PHE A 81 9.48 13.75 1.83
C PHE A 81 10.80 14.18 2.48
N SER A 82 11.11 13.62 3.65
CA SER A 82 12.35 13.88 4.35
C SER A 82 13.06 12.58 4.70
N ILE A 83 14.15 12.29 3.98
CA ILE A 83 15.01 11.14 4.24
C ILE A 83 15.66 11.21 5.62
N TYR A 84 15.92 12.43 6.13
CA TYR A 84 16.40 12.65 7.50
C TYR A 84 15.37 12.22 8.54
N ARG A 85 14.10 12.58 8.34
CA ARG A 85 13.00 12.16 9.22
C ARG A 85 12.82 10.65 9.21
N LEU A 86 12.89 10.04 8.02
CA LEU A 86 12.84 8.58 7.88
C LEU A 86 14.00 7.90 8.63
N ALA A 87 15.22 8.42 8.49
CA ALA A 87 16.39 7.89 9.20
C ALA A 87 16.22 8.00 10.73
N HIS A 88 15.73 9.13 11.23
CA HIS A 88 15.45 9.29 12.66
C HIS A 88 14.43 8.25 13.16
N TYR A 89 13.34 8.01 12.43
CA TYR A 89 12.37 6.98 12.84
C TYR A 89 12.96 5.58 12.88
N CYS A 90 13.84 5.25 11.94
CA CYS A 90 14.52 3.97 11.98
C CYS A 90 15.37 3.82 13.23
N LEU A 91 16.06 4.88 13.67
CA LEU A 91 16.86 4.88 14.90
C LEU A 91 15.97 4.75 16.14
N ASP A 92 14.89 5.55 16.20
CA ASP A 92 13.94 5.52 17.31
C ASP A 92 13.25 4.14 17.43
N LEU A 93 12.89 3.51 16.30
CA LEU A 93 12.35 2.15 16.26
C LEU A 93 13.38 1.09 16.66
N ALA A 94 14.63 1.23 16.22
CA ALA A 94 15.72 0.33 16.61
C ALA A 94 15.90 0.32 18.13
N GLU A 95 15.85 1.49 18.75
CA GLU A 95 15.94 1.65 20.21
C GLU A 95 14.69 1.09 20.91
N LEU A 96 13.49 1.49 20.50
CA LEU A 96 12.22 1.04 21.07
C LEU A 96 12.08 -0.49 21.04
N LEU A 97 12.41 -1.10 19.91
CA LEU A 97 12.25 -2.54 19.68
C LEU A 97 13.51 -3.36 20.01
N LYS A 98 14.59 -2.69 20.42
CA LYS A 98 15.88 -3.30 20.77
C LYS A 98 16.39 -4.23 19.67
N THR A 99 16.39 -3.75 18.42
CA THR A 99 16.83 -4.52 17.25
C THR A 99 17.75 -3.69 16.37
N THR A 100 18.69 -4.37 15.70
CA THR A 100 19.53 -3.78 14.64
C THR A 100 18.99 -4.05 13.24
N GLN A 101 17.92 -4.84 13.12
CA GLN A 101 17.26 -5.14 11.85
C GLN A 101 16.06 -4.22 11.66
N VAL A 102 16.30 -3.03 11.13
CA VAL A 102 15.25 -2.08 10.75
C VAL A 102 15.23 -1.89 9.25
N VAL A 103 14.07 -2.12 8.62
CA VAL A 103 13.86 -2.04 7.18
C VAL A 103 12.89 -0.90 6.88
N PRO A 104 13.38 0.27 6.43
CA PRO A 104 12.52 1.33 5.94
C PRO A 104 12.01 1.01 4.52
N VAL A 105 10.69 1.12 4.34
CA VAL A 105 10.00 0.92 3.06
C VAL A 105 9.11 2.14 2.79
N VAL A 106 9.33 2.80 1.66
CA VAL A 106 8.54 3.97 1.26
C VAL A 106 7.69 3.65 0.04
N VAL A 107 6.38 3.85 0.13
CA VAL A 107 5.44 3.67 -0.98
C VAL A 107 5.08 5.04 -1.53
N PHE A 108 5.54 5.35 -2.74
CA PHE A 108 5.20 6.58 -3.45
C PHE A 108 4.03 6.31 -4.39
N LEU A 109 2.91 7.01 -4.18
CA LEU A 109 1.70 6.81 -5.01
C LEU A 109 1.85 7.42 -6.41
N ARG A 110 2.57 8.54 -6.52
CA ARG A 110 2.83 9.25 -7.78
C ARG A 110 4.31 9.20 -8.14
N GLN A 111 4.64 9.43 -9.40
CA GLN A 111 6.03 9.55 -9.84
C GLN A 111 6.62 10.89 -9.41
N GLY A 112 7.92 10.92 -9.09
CA GLY A 112 8.63 12.16 -8.78
C GLY A 112 10.11 11.94 -8.49
N GLU A 113 10.78 12.99 -8.05
CA GLU A 113 12.19 12.96 -7.68
C GLU A 113 12.34 13.02 -6.16
N PHE A 114 13.17 12.15 -5.60
CA PHE A 114 13.48 12.10 -4.17
C PHE A 114 14.89 11.57 -3.96
N PRO A 115 15.58 11.98 -2.88
CA PRO A 115 16.85 11.37 -2.51
C PRO A 115 16.61 9.91 -2.13
N ASN A 116 17.34 9.00 -2.77
CA ASN A 116 17.27 7.55 -2.50
C ASN A 116 18.36 7.07 -1.52
N ASP A 117 19.34 7.92 -1.20
CA ASP A 117 20.31 7.71 -0.14
C ASP A 117 20.66 9.01 0.60
N LEU A 118 21.12 8.85 1.83
CA LEU A 118 21.64 9.91 2.68
C LEU A 118 23.06 9.55 3.11
N ARG A 119 24.01 10.44 2.83
CA ARG A 119 25.41 10.33 3.26
C ARG A 119 25.81 11.55 4.06
N LEU A 120 26.24 11.35 5.29
CA LEU A 120 26.76 12.41 6.16
C LEU A 120 28.23 12.13 6.46
N GLY A 121 29.05 13.15 6.25
CA GLY A 121 30.50 13.06 6.29
C GLY A 121 31.15 14.44 6.32
N ASN A 122 32.47 14.48 6.28
CA ASN A 122 33.27 15.71 6.26
C ASN A 122 33.95 15.98 4.90
N GLY A 123 33.61 15.20 3.87
CA GLY A 123 34.22 15.26 2.54
C GLY A 123 35.31 14.21 2.32
N GLU A 124 35.90 13.67 3.37
CA GLU A 124 36.93 12.61 3.32
C GLU A 124 36.36 11.25 3.77
N ASP A 125 35.58 11.25 4.84
CA ASP A 125 34.94 10.05 5.42
C ASP A 125 33.41 10.15 5.40
N ILE A 126 32.76 8.97 5.39
CA ILE A 126 31.31 8.83 5.59
C ILE A 126 31.08 8.22 6.98
N TYR A 127 30.41 8.96 7.85
CA TYR A 127 30.08 8.50 9.21
C TYR A 127 28.66 7.91 9.30
N LEU A 128 27.76 8.34 8.41
CA LEU A 128 26.43 7.77 8.30
C LEU A 128 26.07 7.59 6.82
N SER A 129 25.69 6.36 6.48
CA SER A 129 25.09 6.01 5.20
C SER A 129 23.73 5.40 5.46
N PHE A 130 22.69 5.96 4.87
CA PHE A 130 21.32 5.51 5.03
C PHE A 130 20.67 5.30 3.66
N ARG A 131 19.96 4.18 3.53
CA ARG A 131 19.20 3.78 2.33
C ARG A 131 17.88 3.18 2.78
N PHE A 132 16.92 3.16 1.87
CA PHE A 132 15.61 2.58 2.10
C PHE A 132 15.12 1.86 0.85
N ILE A 133 14.17 0.96 1.05
CA ILE A 133 13.45 0.32 -0.04
C ILE A 133 12.32 1.27 -0.46
N TYR A 134 12.10 1.44 -1.75
CA TYR A 134 10.98 2.25 -2.23
C TYR A 134 10.22 1.54 -3.34
N CYS A 135 8.91 1.78 -3.37
CA CYS A 135 8.01 1.35 -4.41
C CYS A 135 7.30 2.57 -4.99
N GLU A 136 7.67 2.98 -6.20
CA GLU A 136 6.94 3.99 -6.98
C GLU A 136 5.81 3.31 -7.76
N LEU A 137 4.60 3.27 -7.18
CA LEU A 137 3.47 2.53 -7.76
C LEU A 137 3.22 2.92 -9.21
N ALA A 138 3.24 4.22 -9.52
CA ALA A 138 3.03 4.73 -10.86
C ALA A 138 4.12 4.33 -11.88
N ARG A 139 5.23 3.69 -11.46
CA ARG A 139 6.25 3.08 -12.34
C ARG A 139 6.16 1.56 -12.41
N VAL A 140 5.38 0.93 -11.53
CA VAL A 140 5.14 -0.52 -11.57
C VAL A 140 4.20 -0.82 -12.72
N SER A 141 4.54 -1.77 -13.59
CA SER A 141 3.67 -2.17 -14.70
C SER A 141 2.47 -2.99 -14.18
N ALA A 142 1.25 -2.49 -14.39
CA ALA A 142 0.02 -3.17 -13.98
C ALA A 142 -0.11 -4.56 -14.62
N GLU A 143 0.33 -4.68 -15.88
CA GLU A 143 0.28 -5.93 -16.66
C GLU A 143 0.98 -7.10 -15.96
N ARG A 144 2.07 -6.84 -15.23
CA ARG A 144 2.80 -7.88 -14.49
C ARG A 144 2.00 -8.45 -13.32
N TYR A 145 0.98 -7.75 -12.85
CA TYR A 145 0.24 -8.07 -11.64
C TYR A 145 -1.24 -8.39 -11.89
N MET A 146 -1.70 -8.37 -13.16
CA MET A 146 -3.10 -8.64 -13.51
C MET A 146 -3.60 -10.00 -13.02
N ASP A 147 -2.72 -10.99 -12.95
CA ASP A 147 -3.02 -12.35 -12.47
C ASP A 147 -2.28 -12.70 -11.16
N SER A 148 -1.76 -11.69 -10.46
CA SER A 148 -1.03 -11.89 -9.21
C SER A 148 -1.90 -12.53 -8.15
N ARG A 149 -1.29 -13.39 -7.34
CA ARG A 149 -1.90 -13.96 -6.11
C ARG A 149 -1.68 -13.07 -4.88
N ASN A 150 -0.92 -12.00 -5.01
CA ASN A 150 -0.71 -11.03 -3.93
C ASN A 150 -1.86 -10.02 -3.94
N ILE A 151 -2.71 -10.06 -2.90
CA ILE A 151 -3.89 -9.18 -2.77
C ILE A 151 -3.50 -7.71 -2.80
N VAL A 152 -2.43 -7.29 -2.12
CA VAL A 152 -1.99 -5.89 -2.09
C VAL A 152 -1.60 -5.41 -3.48
N ALA A 153 -0.93 -6.25 -4.28
CA ALA A 153 -0.63 -5.93 -5.67
C ALA A 153 -1.92 -5.82 -6.51
N ARG A 154 -2.88 -6.74 -6.35
CA ARG A 154 -4.16 -6.72 -7.09
C ARG A 154 -4.98 -5.46 -6.80
N LEU A 155 -5.08 -5.07 -5.54
CA LEU A 155 -5.82 -3.87 -5.13
C LEU A 155 -5.15 -2.58 -5.61
N ASN A 156 -3.83 -2.60 -5.83
CA ASN A 156 -3.08 -1.46 -6.33
C ASN A 156 -2.98 -1.35 -7.86
N LEU A 157 -3.58 -2.27 -8.63
CA LEU A 157 -3.57 -2.21 -10.10
C LEU A 157 -3.95 -0.82 -10.67
N PRO A 158 -4.97 -0.10 -10.13
CA PRO A 158 -5.28 1.25 -10.60
C PRO A 158 -4.18 2.29 -10.35
N ASN A 159 -3.34 2.09 -9.32
CA ASN A 159 -2.21 2.97 -8.99
C ASN A 159 -0.95 2.67 -9.83
N MET A 160 -0.97 1.59 -10.63
CA MET A 160 0.16 1.14 -11.43
C MET A 160 0.17 1.75 -12.83
N GLN A 161 1.32 1.72 -13.50
CA GLN A 161 1.44 2.13 -14.89
C GLN A 161 0.62 1.23 -15.81
N HIS A 162 -0.33 1.82 -16.53
CA HIS A 162 -1.11 1.20 -17.59
C HIS A 162 -1.54 2.25 -18.64
N PRO A 163 -1.73 1.85 -19.91
CA PRO A 163 -2.26 2.76 -20.93
C PRO A 163 -3.73 3.10 -20.63
N ARG A 164 -4.16 4.31 -21.00
CA ARG A 164 -5.50 4.83 -20.69
C ARG A 164 -6.60 3.92 -21.21
N GLU A 165 -6.36 3.28 -22.35
CA GLU A 165 -7.29 2.40 -23.04
C GLU A 165 -7.60 1.13 -22.22
N ARG A 166 -6.67 0.69 -21.37
CA ARG A 166 -6.81 -0.51 -20.53
C ARG A 166 -7.37 -0.22 -19.14
N ARG A 167 -7.74 1.02 -18.81
CA ARG A 167 -8.28 1.40 -17.48
C ARG A 167 -9.46 0.52 -17.03
N VAL A 168 -10.38 0.22 -17.94
CA VAL A 168 -11.55 -0.65 -17.66
C VAL A 168 -11.12 -2.07 -17.32
N GLU A 169 -10.18 -2.63 -18.09
CA GLU A 169 -9.63 -3.96 -17.85
C GLU A 169 -8.86 -4.01 -16.52
N VAL A 170 -8.01 -3.02 -16.25
CA VAL A 170 -7.24 -2.88 -15.00
C VAL A 170 -8.18 -2.88 -13.79
N TYR A 171 -9.27 -2.10 -13.88
CA TYR A 171 -10.30 -2.04 -12.85
C TYR A 171 -11.00 -3.38 -12.66
N ALA A 172 -11.43 -4.02 -13.74
CA ALA A 172 -12.05 -5.34 -13.69
C ALA A 172 -11.12 -6.39 -13.04
N ARG A 173 -9.85 -6.42 -13.44
CA ARG A 173 -8.84 -7.31 -12.86
C ARG A 173 -8.58 -7.01 -11.38
N ALA A 174 -8.62 -5.75 -10.95
CA ALA A 174 -8.52 -5.42 -9.53
C ALA A 174 -9.69 -6.01 -8.73
N LEU A 175 -10.93 -5.82 -9.21
CA LEU A 175 -12.14 -6.34 -8.57
C LEU A 175 -12.21 -7.88 -8.58
N GLU A 176 -11.91 -8.51 -9.71
CA GLU A 176 -11.81 -9.98 -9.81
C GLU A 176 -10.80 -10.53 -8.80
N GLY A 177 -9.65 -9.86 -8.68
CA GLY A 177 -8.60 -10.23 -7.73
C GLY A 177 -9.05 -10.10 -6.28
N LEU A 178 -9.76 -9.01 -5.96
CA LEU A 178 -10.33 -8.80 -4.64
C LEU A 178 -11.29 -9.95 -4.26
N LEU A 179 -12.26 -10.25 -5.12
CA LEU A 179 -13.24 -11.30 -4.84
C LEU A 179 -12.63 -12.70 -4.73
N ALA A 180 -11.60 -12.98 -5.55
CA ALA A 180 -10.96 -14.28 -5.58
C ALA A 180 -10.02 -14.51 -4.38
N LEU A 181 -9.39 -13.44 -3.85
CA LEU A 181 -8.33 -13.55 -2.85
C LEU A 181 -8.77 -13.17 -1.43
N GLU A 182 -9.83 -12.37 -1.27
CA GLU A 182 -10.36 -11.97 0.04
C GLU A 182 -11.70 -12.68 0.33
N PRO A 183 -11.76 -13.62 1.29
CA PRO A 183 -13.01 -14.28 1.67
C PRO A 183 -13.93 -13.46 2.58
N ASP A 184 -13.42 -12.45 3.29
CA ASP A 184 -14.20 -11.62 4.21
C ASP A 184 -15.02 -10.55 3.46
N TRP A 185 -16.34 -10.66 3.59
CA TRP A 185 -17.29 -9.75 2.96
C TRP A 185 -17.11 -8.27 3.33
N ASN A 186 -16.80 -7.97 4.59
CA ASN A 186 -16.62 -6.59 5.04
C ASN A 186 -15.35 -5.99 4.42
N LYS A 187 -14.29 -6.79 4.31
CA LYS A 187 -13.06 -6.38 3.62
C LYS A 187 -13.29 -6.22 2.11
N GLN A 188 -14.03 -7.13 1.46
CA GLN A 188 -14.43 -6.94 0.06
C GLN A 188 -15.15 -5.60 -0.13
N ARG A 189 -16.20 -5.32 0.64
CA ARG A 189 -16.93 -4.05 0.57
C ARG A 189 -16.03 -2.83 0.79
N LYS A 190 -15.12 -2.90 1.76
CA LYS A 190 -14.14 -1.85 2.05
C LYS A 190 -13.21 -1.60 0.86
N TYR A 191 -12.65 -2.65 0.26
CA TYR A 191 -11.64 -2.53 -0.79
C TYR A 191 -12.21 -2.36 -2.20
N VAL A 192 -13.50 -2.60 -2.43
CA VAL A 192 -14.19 -2.09 -3.62
C VAL A 192 -14.11 -0.56 -3.65
N GLY A 193 -14.43 0.10 -2.54
CA GLY A 193 -14.32 1.57 -2.44
C GLY A 193 -12.88 2.08 -2.59
N PHE A 194 -11.90 1.31 -2.12
CA PHE A 194 -10.48 1.60 -2.37
C PHE A 194 -10.19 1.58 -3.88
N ILE A 195 -10.48 0.47 -4.57
CA ILE A 195 -10.21 0.34 -6.01
C ILE A 195 -10.92 1.43 -6.81
N ASP A 196 -12.20 1.67 -6.54
CA ASP A 196 -13.02 2.68 -7.22
C ASP A 196 -12.41 4.09 -7.08
N SER A 197 -11.99 4.46 -5.86
CA SER A 197 -11.41 5.78 -5.58
C SER A 197 -10.09 6.06 -6.31
N TYR A 198 -9.28 5.03 -6.57
CA TYR A 198 -8.01 5.19 -7.28
C TYR A 198 -8.13 4.94 -8.79
N ALA A 199 -9.09 4.12 -9.22
CA ALA A 199 -9.36 3.94 -10.64
C ALA A 199 -9.95 5.20 -11.25
N ASP A 200 -10.86 5.88 -10.55
CA ASP A 200 -11.50 7.13 -10.98
C ASP A 200 -12.01 7.02 -12.43
N LEU A 201 -12.72 5.92 -12.71
CA LEU A 201 -13.25 5.65 -14.04
C LEU A 201 -14.31 6.71 -14.39
N ARG A 202 -14.19 7.29 -15.58
CA ARG A 202 -15.22 8.20 -16.10
C ARG A 202 -16.52 7.45 -16.39
N GLU A 203 -17.63 8.17 -16.51
CA GLU A 203 -18.95 7.60 -16.81
C GLU A 203 -18.95 6.68 -18.04
N ASP A 204 -18.24 7.07 -19.13
CA ASP A 204 -18.11 6.26 -20.35
C ASP A 204 -17.27 4.99 -20.12
N GLU A 205 -16.22 5.06 -19.30
CA GLU A 205 -15.39 3.91 -18.92
C GLU A 205 -16.20 2.94 -18.05
N MET A 206 -17.00 3.47 -17.14
CA MET A 206 -17.85 2.68 -16.26
C MET A 206 -19.04 2.03 -17.00
N ALA A 207 -19.63 2.72 -17.98
CA ALA A 207 -20.63 2.13 -18.85
C ALA A 207 -20.05 0.93 -19.64
N ARG A 208 -18.82 1.06 -20.16
CA ARG A 208 -18.11 -0.05 -20.81
C ARG A 208 -17.84 -1.20 -19.86
N TYR A 209 -17.36 -0.92 -18.64
CA TYR A 209 -17.17 -1.95 -17.62
C TYR A 209 -18.45 -2.78 -17.40
N ARG A 210 -19.61 -2.13 -17.27
CA ARG A 210 -20.89 -2.79 -17.09
C ARG A 210 -21.27 -3.67 -18.27
N ALA A 211 -21.20 -3.13 -19.49
CA ALA A 211 -21.55 -3.86 -20.70
C ALA A 211 -20.62 -5.05 -20.95
N GLU A 212 -19.32 -4.88 -20.72
CA GLU A 212 -18.31 -5.90 -21.04
C GLU A 212 -18.20 -6.98 -19.98
N TYR A 213 -18.19 -6.60 -18.70
CA TYR A 213 -17.89 -7.50 -17.60
C TYR A 213 -19.15 -7.96 -16.87
N ILE A 214 -20.10 -7.07 -16.57
CA ILE A 214 -21.29 -7.43 -15.78
C ILE A 214 -22.33 -8.17 -16.62
N GLU A 215 -22.67 -7.66 -17.80
CA GLU A 215 -23.75 -8.22 -18.63
C GLU A 215 -23.36 -9.56 -19.32
N ASN A 216 -22.06 -9.79 -19.56
CA ASN A 216 -21.57 -10.98 -20.27
C ASN A 216 -21.10 -12.14 -19.38
N THR A 217 -21.16 -12.02 -18.05
CA THR A 217 -20.59 -13.02 -17.12
C THR A 217 -21.61 -13.47 -16.06
N GLY A 218 -21.66 -14.77 -15.77
CA GLY A 218 -22.70 -15.43 -14.96
C GLY A 218 -22.91 -14.92 -13.52
N GLU A 219 -24.12 -15.17 -13.00
CA GLU A 219 -24.92 -14.29 -12.12
C GLU A 219 -24.47 -14.09 -10.66
N ASN A 220 -23.70 -14.99 -10.03
CA ASN A 220 -23.57 -14.99 -8.56
C ASN A 220 -22.44 -14.12 -7.97
N THR A 221 -21.25 -14.09 -8.56
CA THR A 221 -20.11 -13.30 -8.04
C THR A 221 -20.13 -11.85 -8.51
N MET A 222 -20.69 -11.57 -9.69
CA MET A 222 -20.79 -10.20 -10.20
C MET A 222 -22.04 -9.44 -9.75
N GLY A 223 -23.15 -10.12 -9.42
CA GLY A 223 -24.30 -9.47 -8.78
C GLY A 223 -23.92 -8.81 -7.45
N LEU A 224 -22.97 -9.41 -6.74
CA LEU A 224 -22.37 -8.89 -5.51
C LEU A 224 -21.55 -7.62 -5.76
N VAL A 225 -20.69 -7.60 -6.79
CA VAL A 225 -19.93 -6.40 -7.19
C VAL A 225 -20.85 -5.31 -7.68
N ALA A 226 -21.84 -5.63 -8.50
CA ALA A 226 -22.84 -4.68 -8.98
C ALA A 226 -23.59 -4.04 -7.81
N THR A 227 -24.03 -4.85 -6.83
CA THR A 227 -24.71 -4.37 -5.62
C THR A 227 -23.79 -3.47 -4.78
N LEU A 228 -22.52 -3.85 -4.59
CA LEU A 228 -21.56 -3.05 -3.83
C LEU A 228 -21.22 -1.72 -4.51
N LEU A 229 -21.10 -1.71 -5.85
CA LEU A 229 -20.87 -0.49 -6.62
C LEU A 229 -22.09 0.42 -6.61
N GLU A 230 -23.30 -0.13 -6.76
CA GLU A 230 -24.54 0.64 -6.65
C GLU A 230 -24.71 1.24 -5.25
N GLU A 231 -24.49 0.47 -4.18
CA GLU A 231 -24.49 0.99 -2.81
C GLU A 231 -23.47 2.11 -2.59
N GLY A 232 -22.25 1.94 -3.13
CA GLY A 232 -21.16 2.92 -3.04
C GLY A 232 -21.52 4.24 -3.73
N TRP A 233 -22.04 4.17 -4.95
CA TRP A 233 -22.44 5.35 -5.71
C TRP A 233 -23.66 6.07 -5.13
N GLN A 234 -24.63 5.31 -4.62
CA GLN A 234 -25.85 5.86 -4.06
C GLN A 234 -25.58 6.59 -2.73
N LYS A 235 -24.56 6.18 -1.97
CA LYS A 235 -24.03 6.95 -0.84
C LYS A 235 -23.26 8.20 -1.28
N GLY A 236 -22.38 8.08 -2.28
CA GLY A 236 -21.61 9.23 -2.80
C GLY A 236 -22.50 10.37 -3.33
N ARG A 237 -23.67 10.04 -3.89
CA ARG A 237 -24.65 11.02 -4.38
C ARG A 237 -25.47 11.71 -3.28
N ASN A 238 -25.55 11.11 -2.08
CA ASN A 238 -26.27 11.68 -0.93
C ASN A 238 -25.34 12.50 0.00
N GLU A 239 -24.03 12.31 -0.11
CA GLU A 239 -23.02 13.01 0.69
C GLU A 239 -22.34 14.18 -0.06
N GLY A 240 -22.70 14.42 -1.32
CA GLY A 240 -22.30 15.60 -2.13
C GLY A 240 -23.44 16.60 -2.29
#